data_AF-A0A2P5KCA7-F1
#
_entry.id   AF-A0A2P5KCA7-F1
#
_cell.length_a   1.000
_cell.length_b   1.000
_cell.length_c   1.000
_cell.angle_alpha   90.00
_cell.angle_beta   90.00
_cell.angle_gamma   90.00
#
_symmetry.space_group_name_H-M   'P 1'
#
loop_
_entity.id
_entity.type
_entity.pdbx_description
1 polymer ?
#
loop_
_entity_poly.entity_id
_entity_poly.type
_entity_poly.pdbx_seq_one_letter_code
_entity_poly.pdbx_strand_id
1 'polypeptide(L)'
;MLTNPSKVDCITILSAADHLPATEPDSVLELDYRRLGLSRNGMETAAVFLIERACFTRYCEQHGQFTVGPLSPQDRWRLEQLCNG
;
A
#
# COMPACT_ATOMS: atom_id res chain seq x y z
N MET A 1 -2.46 12.77 -15.98
CA MET A 1 -2.62 11.39 -16.48
C MET A 1 -2.24 10.48 -15.34
N LEU A 2 -3.17 9.62 -14.87
CA LEU A 2 -2.88 8.66 -13.81
C LEU A 2 -1.90 7.64 -14.39
N THR A 3 -0.63 7.75 -14.01
CA THR A 3 0.41 6.80 -14.40
C THR A 3 0.02 5.44 -13.85
N ASN A 4 -0.02 4.41 -14.70
CA ASN A 4 -0.19 3.05 -14.20
C ASN A 4 0.97 2.77 -13.24
N PRO A 5 0.69 2.41 -11.97
CA PRO A 5 1.76 2.09 -11.04
C PRO A 5 2.50 0.85 -11.53
N SER A 6 3.79 0.79 -11.21
CA SER A 6 4.55 -0.44 -11.38
C SER A 6 3.92 -1.54 -10.54
N LYS A 7 3.72 -2.74 -11.12
CA LYS A 7 3.24 -3.92 -10.38
C LYS A 7 4.15 -4.19 -9.17
N VAL A 8 5.45 -3.98 -9.31
CA VAL A 8 6.45 -4.15 -8.24
C VAL A 8 6.25 -3.15 -7.10
N ASP A 9 5.92 -1.90 -7.42
CA ASP A 9 5.71 -0.86 -6.40
C ASP A 9 4.44 -1.16 -5.60
N CYS A 10 3.37 -1.58 -6.28
CA CYS A 10 2.14 -2.03 -5.63
C CYS A 10 2.37 -3.22 -4.70
N ILE A 11 3.07 -4.26 -5.19
CA ILE A 11 3.38 -5.45 -4.40
C ILE A 11 4.22 -5.06 -3.18
N THR A 12 5.24 -4.22 -3.34
CA THR A 12 6.10 -3.78 -2.24
C THR A 12 5.30 -3.10 -1.11
N ILE A 13 4.40 -2.17 -1.45
CA ILE A 13 3.55 -1.49 -0.47
C ILE A 13 2.60 -2.48 0.20
N LEU A 14 1.93 -3.33 -0.58
CA LEU A 14 0.96 -4.28 -0.08
C LEU A 14 1.63 -5.33 0.83
N SER A 15 2.79 -5.87 0.43
CA SER A 15 3.59 -6.76 1.26
C SER A 15 4.02 -6.09 2.55
N ALA A 16 4.43 -4.81 2.53
CA ALA A 16 4.79 -4.09 3.75
C ALA A 16 3.57 -3.92 4.69
N ALA A 17 2.39 -3.62 4.14
CA ALA A 17 1.15 -3.50 4.91
C ALA A 17 0.63 -4.84 5.45
N ASP A 18 0.92 -5.97 4.78
CA ASP A 18 0.56 -7.32 5.23
C ASP A 18 1.25 -7.73 6.54
N HIS A 19 2.39 -7.10 6.85
CA HIS A 19 3.10 -7.31 8.11
C HIS A 19 2.44 -6.57 9.29
N LEU A 20 1.45 -5.70 9.05
CA LEU A 20 0.71 -5.04 10.11
C LEU A 20 -0.26 -6.03 10.77
N PRO A 21 -0.29 -6.11 12.11
CA PRO A 21 -1.22 -6.99 12.80
C PRO A 21 -2.67 -6.52 12.60
N ALA A 22 -3.47 -7.34 11.91
CA ALA A 22 -4.88 -7.07 11.64
C ALA A 22 -5.77 -6.97 12.91
N THR A 23 -5.26 -7.41 14.06
CA THR A 23 -5.94 -7.32 15.36
C THR A 23 -5.75 -5.98 16.05
N GLU A 24 -4.78 -5.17 15.61
CA GLU A 24 -4.49 -3.85 16.17
C GLU A 24 -5.05 -2.80 15.21
N PRO A 25 -6.27 -2.29 15.44
CA PRO A 25 -6.89 -1.30 14.55
C PRO A 25 -6.07 -0.02 14.47
N ASP A 26 -5.18 0.22 15.45
CA ASP A 26 -4.25 1.34 15.53
C ASP A 26 -2.87 1.10 14.91
N SER A 27 -2.64 -0.08 14.33
CA SER A 27 -1.45 -0.31 13.51
C SER A 27 -1.50 0.47 12.20
N VAL A 28 -0.44 1.24 11.94
CA VAL A 28 -0.24 1.96 10.68
C VAL A 28 1.19 1.74 10.18
N LEU A 29 1.34 1.76 8.87
CA LEU A 29 2.61 1.79 8.17
C LEU A 29 2.78 3.17 7.53
N GLU A 30 3.85 3.86 7.90
CA GLU A 30 4.31 5.04 7.17
C GLU A 30 4.97 4.59 5.86
N LEU A 31 4.45 5.07 4.72
CA LEU A 31 5.02 4.83 3.42
C LEU A 31 6.20 5.80 3.21
N ASP A 32 7.39 5.27 3.47
CA ASP A 32 8.66 5.94 3.17
C ASP A 32 9.31 5.24 1.98
N TYR A 33 9.40 5.94 0.85
CA TYR A 33 9.97 5.44 -0.39
C TYR A 33 11.41 4.93 -0.20
N ARG A 34 12.21 5.52 0.70
CA ARG A 34 13.57 5.07 0.99
C ARG A 34 13.58 3.75 1.75
N ARG A 35 12.67 3.58 2.71
CA ARG A 35 12.55 2.35 3.50
C ARG A 35 11.99 1.19 2.67
N LEU A 36 11.10 1.52 1.73
CA LEU A 36 10.49 0.54 0.81
C LEU A 36 11.37 0.26 -0.42
N GLY A 37 12.48 0.98 -0.62
CA GLY A 37 13.33 0.83 -1.80
C GLY A 37 12.66 1.27 -3.10
N LEU A 38 11.65 2.13 -3.01
CA LEU A 38 10.88 2.65 -4.14
C LEU A 38 11.39 4.03 -4.56
N SER A 39 11.08 4.43 -5.78
CA SER A 39 11.17 5.85 -6.14
C SER A 39 10.04 6.62 -5.46
N ARG A 40 10.24 7.92 -5.15
CA ARG A 40 9.19 8.78 -4.60
C ARG A 40 7.92 8.75 -5.47
N ASN A 41 8.09 8.98 -6.78
CA ASN A 41 6.97 8.98 -7.72
C ASN A 41 6.29 7.61 -7.85
N GLY A 42 7.06 6.52 -7.81
CA GLY A 42 6.54 5.16 -7.84
C GLY A 42 5.71 4.84 -6.60
N MET A 43 6.23 5.20 -5.42
CA MET A 43 5.51 5.06 -4.16
C MET A 43 4.22 5.89 -4.16
N GLU A 44 4.27 7.17 -4.53
CA GLU A 44 3.09 8.05 -4.54
C GLU A 44 2.02 7.53 -5.53
N THR A 45 2.43 7.16 -6.75
CA THR A 45 1.53 6.60 -7.76
C THR A 45 0.88 5.29 -7.28
N ALA A 46 1.67 4.38 -6.70
CA ALA A 46 1.17 3.11 -6.19
C ALA A 46 0.28 3.31 -4.95
N ALA A 47 0.65 4.19 -4.02
CA ALA A 47 -0.15 4.50 -2.84
C ALA A 47 -1.54 5.02 -3.25
N VAL A 48 -1.61 6.02 -4.12
CA VAL A 48 -2.88 6.57 -4.62
C VAL A 48 -3.71 5.48 -5.30
N PHE A 49 -3.11 4.69 -6.19
CA PHE A 49 -3.82 3.62 -6.90
C PHE A 49 -4.40 2.54 -5.99
N LEU A 50 -3.67 2.18 -4.92
CA LEU A 50 -4.10 1.18 -3.94
C LEU A 50 -5.16 1.74 -2.98
N ILE A 51 -5.04 3.01 -2.60
CA ILE A 51 -6.02 3.73 -1.78
C ILE A 51 -7.34 3.85 -2.54
N GLU A 52 -7.31 4.24 -3.81
CA GLU A 52 -8.51 4.34 -4.67
C GLU A 52 -9.23 2.99 -4.83
N ARG A 53 -8.52 1.88 -4.66
CA ARG A 53 -9.06 0.51 -4.71
C ARG A 53 -9.49 -0.03 -3.34
N ALA A 54 -9.42 0.80 -2.29
CA ALA A 54 -9.75 0.43 -0.92
C ALA A 54 -8.95 -0.78 -0.38
N CYS A 55 -7.71 -0.97 -0.85
CA CYS A 55 -6.89 -2.12 -0.41
C CYS A 55 -6.53 -2.07 1.09
N PHE A 56 -6.58 -0.89 1.70
CA PHE A 56 -6.29 -0.66 3.11
C PHE A 56 -7.55 -0.37 3.90
N THR A 57 -7.62 -0.89 5.12
CA THR A 57 -8.71 -0.61 6.08
C THR A 57 -8.80 0.86 6.47
N ARG A 58 -7.68 1.58 6.43
CA ARG A 58 -7.58 3.02 6.65
C ARG A 58 -6.35 3.59 5.95
N TYR A 59 -6.39 4.87 5.64
CA TYR A 59 -5.23 5.61 5.15
C TYR A 59 -5.29 7.05 5.65
N CYS A 60 -4.14 7.71 5.71
CA CYS A 60 -4.01 9.12 6.00
C CYS A 60 -2.92 9.70 5.10
N GLU A 61 -3.23 10.81 4.44
CA GLU A 61 -2.25 11.58 3.67
C GLU A 61 -2.05 12.92 4.39
N GLN A 62 -0.83 13.19 4.85
CA GLN A 62 -0.47 14.46 5.47
C GLN A 62 0.86 14.96 4.92
N HIS A 63 0.87 16.18 4.37
CA HIS A 63 2.08 16.82 3.85
C HIS A 63 2.88 15.97 2.84
N GLY A 64 2.21 15.16 2.03
CA GLY A 64 2.85 14.24 1.07
C GLY A 64 3.46 12.98 1.69
N GLN A 65 3.20 12.72 2.98
CA GLN A 65 3.45 11.43 3.61
C GLN A 65 2.15 10.63 3.60
N PHE A 66 2.24 9.39 3.11
CA PHE A 66 1.14 8.45 3.13
C PHE A 66 1.33 7.50 4.30
N THR A 67 0.26 7.30 5.06
CA THR A 67 0.20 6.33 6.13
C THR A 67 -0.96 5.39 5.84
N VAL A 68 -0.72 4.09 5.84
CA VAL A 68 -1.75 3.07 5.51
C VAL A 68 -1.92 2.08 6.65
N GLY A 69 -3.16 1.63 6.86
CA GLY A 69 -3.47 0.59 7.84
C GLY A 69 -3.31 -0.83 7.27
N PRO A 70 -3.72 -1.85 8.05
CA PRO A 70 -3.70 -3.23 7.61
C PRO A 70 -4.52 -3.43 6.34
N LEU A 71 -4.18 -4.46 5.58
CA LEU A 71 -4.95 -4.85 4.41
C LEU A 71 -6.36 -5.31 4.82
N SER A 72 -7.34 -4.97 3.98
CA SER A 72 -8.66 -5.59 4.07
C SER A 72 -8.55 -7.09 3.81
N PRO A 73 -9.23 -7.97 4.58
CA PRO A 73 -9.17 -9.42 4.39
C PRO A 73 -9.50 -9.88 2.96
N GLN A 74 -10.39 -9.16 2.27
CA GLN A 74 -10.75 -9.44 0.88
C GLN A 74 -9.65 -9.02 -0.10
N ASP A 75 -8.97 -7.89 0.18
CA ASP A 75 -7.94 -7.36 -0.70
C ASP A 75 -6.60 -8.05 -0.51
N ARG A 76 -6.36 -8.67 0.67
CA ARG A 76 -5.27 -9.63 0.87
C ARG A 76 -5.35 -10.80 -0.12
N TRP A 77 -6.55 -11.36 -0.31
CA TRP A 77 -6.76 -12.43 -1.29
C TRP A 77 -6.54 -11.94 -2.74
N ARG A 78 -6.96 -10.71 -3.07
CA ARG A 78 -6.68 -10.11 -4.39
C ARG A 78 -5.19 -9.87 -4.62
N LEU A 79 -4.46 -9.47 -3.59
CA LEU A 79 -3.00 -9.34 -3.60
C LEU A 79 -2.33 -10.69 -3.89
N GLU A 80 -2.72 -11.74 -3.18
CA GLU A 80 -2.18 -13.10 -3.42
C GLU A 80 -2.37 -13.53 -4.88
N GLN A 81 -3.53 -13.24 -5.47
CA GLN A 81 -3.80 -13.52 -6.89
C GLN A 81 -2.96 -12.65 -7.84
N LEU A 82 -2.66 -11.41 -7.48
CA LEU A 82 -1.79 -10.51 -8.25
C LEU A 82 -0.31 -10.92 -8.19
N CYS A 83 0.15 -11.43 -7.04
CA CYS A 83 1.52 -11.89 -6.84
C CYS A 83 1.79 -13.25 -7.50
N ASN A 84 0.80 -14.14 -7.52
CA ASN A 84 0.92 -15.50 -8.07
C ASN A 84 0.54 -15.62 -9.56
N GLY A 85 0.19 -14.50 -10.22
CA GLY A 85 -0.22 -14.42 -11.63
C GLY A 85 0.81 -13.79 -12.55
#